data_AF-A0AAD2G0P0-F1
#
_entry.id   AF-A0AAD2G0P0-F1
#
_cell.length_a   1.000
_cell.length_b   1.000
_cell.length_c   1.000
_cell.angle_alpha   90.00
_cell.angle_beta   90.00
_cell.angle_gamma   90.00
#
_symmetry.space_group_name_H-M   'P 1'
#
loop_
_entity.id
_entity.type
_entity.pdbx_description
1 polymer ?
#
loop_
_entity_poly.entity_id
_entity_poly.type
_entity_poly.pdbx_seq_one_letter_code
_entity_poly.pdbx_strand_id
1 'polypeptide(L)'
;MPTPPSWRLTRGQSGPGVNSTLSPSTWSLIPLLFSHYAKETNFTLSDIVNAEGTAITLKAWKGLRADSCSDRYQWPRTARPSNQWWTAWQQWISTHLTGHSNRRRLSSPLGPWHSVDLSWKWQYSPSTNTLFHREGQLWIPSVPLASTSRQRTFYLPRRFNPDLPPLPVDAVRASVSVFPSRSPIHKSRVLLHSTGPHLPAEPPAPPSFILDLWHHFRSLADSGSHGWVPEVITIEGGEDRLVQTLRAGTLRAVSDGSYKVKVGTACAQILTEDRRDIIWITCQTPGKFDDQSSTRSELIGLMASLLVLDWMSQVAHLKLFASQPSVEMACDGLIALDKSFSKFHLSSSGAQFDLASTIRALLRHLPLQVHRRQEQLASYLLHNHAHHHLQKTQKTK
;
A
#
# COMPACT_ATOMS: atom_id res chain seq x y z
N MET A 1 26.83 36.21 -8.87
CA MET A 1 26.14 35.30 -7.94
C MET A 1 24.86 35.97 -7.47
N PRO A 2 23.67 35.37 -7.65
CA PRO A 2 22.41 35.91 -7.14
C PRO A 2 22.08 35.37 -5.74
N THR A 3 21.35 36.17 -4.95
CA THR A 3 20.87 35.82 -3.61
C THR A 3 19.64 34.91 -3.64
N PRO A 4 19.48 33.96 -2.69
CA PRO A 4 18.22 33.24 -2.52
C PRO A 4 17.11 34.14 -1.94
N PRO A 5 15.82 33.85 -2.21
CA PRO A 5 14.70 34.70 -1.81
C PRO A 5 14.42 34.64 -0.30
N SER A 6 14.02 35.79 0.27
CA SER A 6 13.74 35.94 1.70
C SER A 6 12.31 35.53 2.08
N TRP A 7 12.17 34.51 2.92
CA TRP A 7 10.89 34.20 3.58
C TRP A 7 10.75 35.00 4.89
N ARG A 8 10.00 36.11 4.86
CA ARG A 8 9.59 36.81 6.08
C ARG A 8 8.46 36.03 6.76
N LEU A 9 8.71 35.56 7.99
CA LEU A 9 7.65 35.27 8.96
C LEU A 9 7.77 36.29 10.09
N THR A 10 6.74 37.12 10.23
CA THR A 10 6.64 38.16 11.27
C THR A 10 6.39 37.53 12.63
N ARG A 11 7.13 37.98 13.65
CA ARG A 11 6.92 37.53 15.04
C ARG A 11 5.64 38.14 15.62
N GLY A 12 4.79 37.28 16.17
CA GLY A 12 4.03 37.63 17.38
C GLY A 12 4.91 37.44 18.62
N GLN A 13 4.80 38.33 19.59
CA GLN A 13 5.29 38.16 20.97
C GLN A 13 4.15 37.52 21.81
N SER A 14 4.32 36.96 23.02
CA SER A 14 5.48 36.71 23.90
C SER A 14 5.08 35.67 24.97
N GLY A 15 6.04 34.92 25.52
CA GLY A 15 5.84 34.05 26.69
C GLY A 15 7.09 33.21 27.00
N PRO A 16 7.62 33.19 28.24
CA PRO A 16 8.92 32.57 28.53
C PRO A 16 8.81 31.10 29.00
N GLY A 17 9.88 30.33 28.77
CA GLY A 17 10.17 29.13 29.58
C GLY A 17 10.28 27.78 28.84
N VAL A 18 11.41 27.58 28.14
CA VAL A 18 12.36 26.44 28.29
C VAL A 18 13.19 26.29 27.01
N ASN A 19 14.51 26.49 27.11
CA ASN A 19 15.42 26.33 25.98
C ASN A 19 15.83 24.86 25.77
N SER A 20 15.46 24.28 24.63
CA SER A 20 16.05 23.04 24.10
C SER A 20 16.10 23.08 22.56
N THR A 21 16.73 24.13 22.02
CA THR A 21 16.78 24.40 20.57
C THR A 21 17.73 23.45 19.83
N LEU A 22 17.26 22.23 19.54
CA LEU A 22 17.76 21.45 18.42
C LEU A 22 17.46 22.21 17.11
N SER A 23 18.38 22.17 16.14
CA SER A 23 18.25 22.94 14.90
C SER A 23 17.06 22.49 14.05
N PRO A 24 16.47 23.35 13.19
CA PRO A 24 15.43 22.94 12.23
C PRO A 24 15.84 21.75 11.36
N SER A 25 17.11 21.65 10.98
CA SER A 25 17.68 20.50 10.26
C SER A 25 17.73 19.20 11.08
N THR A 26 17.82 19.29 12.41
CA THR A 26 17.71 18.12 13.30
C THR A 26 16.27 17.60 13.33
N TRP A 27 15.27 18.51 13.34
CA TRP A 27 13.85 18.12 13.38
C TRP A 27 13.39 17.34 12.14
N SER A 28 13.86 17.72 10.94
CA SER A 28 13.62 16.93 9.71
C SER A 28 14.35 15.58 9.70
N LEU A 29 15.47 15.46 10.42
CA LEU A 29 16.25 14.22 10.49
C LEU A 29 15.74 13.24 11.56
N ILE A 30 14.99 13.68 12.58
CA ILE A 30 14.45 12.80 13.63
C ILE A 30 13.60 11.64 13.04
N PRO A 31 12.59 11.86 12.17
CA PRO A 31 11.82 10.76 11.59
C PRO A 31 12.68 9.78 10.76
N LEU A 32 13.67 10.30 10.02
CA LEU A 32 14.55 9.50 9.17
C LEU A 32 15.54 8.65 9.99
N LEU A 33 16.12 9.22 11.05
CA LEU A 33 16.99 8.48 11.97
C LEU A 33 16.20 7.50 12.84
N PHE A 34 14.93 7.79 13.17
CA PHE A 34 14.08 6.82 13.88
C PHE A 34 13.58 5.69 12.99
N SER A 35 13.32 5.93 11.70
CA SER A 35 13.15 4.85 10.70
C SER A 35 14.38 3.93 10.61
N HIS A 36 15.57 4.42 10.97
CA HIS A 36 16.83 3.68 10.91
C HIS A 36 17.18 2.93 12.22
N TYR A 37 16.33 3.01 13.25
CA TYR A 37 16.72 2.74 14.65
C TYR A 37 15.59 2.19 15.54
N ALA A 38 14.33 2.62 15.36
CA ALA A 38 13.19 1.81 15.72
C ALA A 38 13.19 0.59 14.77
N LYS A 39 12.94 -0.61 15.29
CA LYS A 39 13.19 -1.84 14.54
C LYS A 39 12.31 -1.98 13.29
N GLU A 40 12.90 -1.66 12.15
CA GLU A 40 12.80 -2.44 10.91
C GLU A 40 11.39 -2.56 10.31
N THR A 41 10.56 -1.52 10.40
CA THR A 41 9.41 -1.35 9.46
C THR A 41 9.42 0.03 8.81
N ASN A 42 8.77 0.13 7.66
CA ASN A 42 8.29 1.40 7.13
C ASN A 42 7.12 1.85 8.02
N PHE A 43 7.46 2.44 9.16
CA PHE A 43 6.64 2.48 10.37
C PHE A 43 5.34 3.25 10.17
N THR A 44 4.24 2.54 9.97
CA THR A 44 2.91 3.16 9.93
C THR A 44 2.45 3.49 11.35
N LEU A 45 1.53 4.44 11.50
CA LEU A 45 0.94 4.77 12.80
C LEU A 45 0.26 3.53 13.42
N SER A 46 -0.25 2.63 12.58
CA SER A 46 -0.79 1.32 12.91
C SER A 46 0.19 0.35 13.59
N ASP A 47 1.51 0.45 13.38
CA ASP A 47 2.51 -0.41 14.05
C ASP A 47 2.81 0.04 15.52
N ILE A 48 2.61 1.32 15.87
CA ILE A 48 2.94 1.87 17.21
C ILE A 48 1.75 1.93 18.20
N VAL A 49 0.51 1.79 17.73
CA VAL A 49 -0.73 1.93 18.52
C VAL A 49 -1.18 0.65 19.24
N ASN A 50 -2.07 0.81 20.21
CA ASN A 50 -2.89 -0.27 20.76
C ASN A 50 -3.93 -0.76 19.74
N ALA A 51 -4.57 -1.89 20.02
CA ALA A 51 -5.54 -2.53 19.14
C ALA A 51 -6.78 -1.66 18.85
N GLU A 52 -7.15 -0.71 19.71
CA GLU A 52 -8.23 0.25 19.40
C GLU A 52 -7.81 1.37 18.44
N GLY A 53 -6.51 1.51 18.13
CA GLY A 53 -6.01 2.67 17.36
C GLY A 53 -6.05 4.00 18.13
N THR A 54 -6.20 3.97 19.47
CA THR A 54 -6.48 5.14 20.31
C THR A 54 -5.27 5.70 21.05
N ALA A 55 -4.20 4.93 21.24
CA ALA A 55 -3.01 5.35 22.00
C ALA A 55 -1.72 4.61 21.62
N ILE A 56 -0.58 5.31 21.72
CA ILE A 56 0.76 4.73 21.50
C ILE A 56 1.11 3.73 22.62
N THR A 57 1.56 2.53 22.22
CA THR A 57 1.94 1.46 23.15
C THR A 57 3.12 1.85 24.04
N LEU A 58 3.17 1.28 25.25
CA LEU A 58 4.29 1.50 26.16
C LEU A 58 5.61 0.93 25.63
N LYS A 59 5.56 -0.06 24.71
CA LYS A 59 6.74 -0.64 24.05
C LYS A 59 7.31 0.33 23.01
N ALA A 60 6.47 0.85 22.11
CA ALA A 60 6.84 1.90 21.15
C ALA A 60 7.35 3.17 21.86
N TRP A 61 6.75 3.54 23.00
CA TRP A 61 7.18 4.70 23.81
C TRP A 61 8.50 4.52 24.57
N LYS A 62 9.02 3.29 24.70
CA LYS A 62 10.28 2.98 25.43
C LYS A 62 11.39 2.38 24.56
N GLY A 63 11.17 2.20 23.26
CA GLY A 63 12.14 1.59 22.36
C GLY A 63 12.36 0.12 22.68
N LEU A 64 11.27 -0.58 22.96
CA LEU A 64 11.22 -2.01 23.24
C LEU A 64 10.55 -2.72 22.06
N ARG A 65 11.04 -3.90 21.67
CA ARG A 65 10.48 -4.66 20.55
C ARG A 65 9.00 -4.96 20.81
N ALA A 66 8.13 -4.63 19.85
CA ALA A 66 6.75 -5.07 19.85
C ALA A 66 6.68 -6.60 19.62
N ASP A 67 5.63 -7.24 20.14
CA ASP A 67 5.44 -8.70 19.96
C ASP A 67 4.78 -9.00 18.61
N SER A 68 3.87 -8.12 18.20
CA SER A 68 3.18 -8.02 16.91
C SER A 68 3.70 -6.80 16.15
N CYS A 69 4.32 -7.01 14.99
CA CYS A 69 4.83 -5.95 14.13
C CYS A 69 5.00 -6.53 12.72
N SER A 70 4.72 -5.73 11.69
CA SER A 70 4.63 -6.22 10.32
C SER A 70 6.02 -6.38 9.68
N ASP A 71 6.59 -7.59 9.71
CA ASP A 71 7.91 -7.97 9.14
C ASP A 71 7.95 -7.90 7.58
N ARG A 72 7.34 -6.88 6.96
CA ARG A 72 7.21 -6.68 5.50
C ARG A 72 8.50 -6.27 4.78
N TYR A 73 9.54 -5.87 5.52
CA TYR A 73 10.86 -5.53 4.97
C TYR A 73 11.95 -6.05 5.91
N GLN A 74 12.95 -6.75 5.37
CA GLN A 74 14.11 -7.21 6.14
C GLN A 74 15.24 -6.18 6.01
N TRP A 75 15.69 -5.62 7.13
CA TRP A 75 16.74 -4.61 7.19
C TRP A 75 17.95 -5.10 8.02
N PRO A 76 19.16 -4.53 7.85
CA PRO A 76 20.34 -4.97 8.59
C PRO A 76 20.31 -4.49 10.04
N ARG A 77 20.59 -5.40 10.98
CA ARG A 77 20.54 -5.17 12.43
C ARG A 77 21.49 -4.05 12.89
N THR A 78 20.93 -2.96 13.42
CA THR A 78 21.69 -1.83 13.99
C THR A 78 21.77 -1.88 15.53
N ALA A 79 22.68 -1.07 16.10
CA ALA A 79 22.82 -0.92 17.56
C ALA A 79 21.70 -0.06 18.17
N ARG A 80 21.38 -0.27 19.45
CA ARG A 80 20.39 0.56 20.19
C ARG A 80 20.91 2.01 20.29
N PRO A 81 20.13 3.02 19.90
CA PRO A 81 20.80 4.72 20.25
C PRO A 81 21.04 5.05 21.73
N SER A 82 21.63 6.23 21.93
CA SER A 82 21.65 6.96 23.19
C SER A 82 20.26 7.48 23.59
N ASN A 83 20.08 7.77 24.88
CA ASN A 83 18.84 8.33 25.42
C ASN A 83 18.45 9.70 24.81
N GLN A 84 19.40 10.53 24.35
CA GLN A 84 19.14 11.84 23.75
C GLN A 84 18.18 11.77 22.54
N TRP A 85 18.47 10.88 21.59
CA TRP A 85 17.58 10.60 20.47
C TRP A 85 16.22 10.08 20.96
N TRP A 86 16.21 9.22 21.97
CA TRP A 86 14.95 8.67 22.50
C TRP A 86 14.03 9.75 23.10
N THR A 87 14.60 10.72 23.80
CA THR A 87 13.88 11.91 24.27
C THR A 87 13.32 12.72 23.10
N ALA A 88 14.09 12.91 22.03
CA ALA A 88 13.64 13.64 20.83
C ALA A 88 12.47 12.93 20.11
N TRP A 89 12.48 11.59 20.04
CA TRP A 89 11.36 10.78 19.53
C TRP A 89 10.11 10.88 20.41
N GLN A 90 10.26 10.80 21.73
CA GLN A 90 9.15 11.00 22.67
C GLN A 90 8.53 12.39 22.54
N GLN A 91 9.38 13.43 22.41
CA GLN A 91 8.93 14.80 22.16
C GLN A 91 8.19 14.93 20.83
N TRP A 92 8.67 14.30 19.75
CA TRP A 92 8.03 14.30 18.44
C TRP A 92 6.65 13.60 18.44
N ILE A 93 6.50 12.46 19.12
CA ILE A 93 5.17 11.84 19.35
C ILE A 93 4.27 12.78 20.16
N SER A 94 4.81 13.42 21.19
CA SER A 94 4.08 14.36 22.04
C SER A 94 3.54 15.55 21.26
N THR A 95 4.34 16.19 20.42
CA THR A 95 3.93 17.36 19.63
C THR A 95 2.98 16.99 18.48
N HIS A 96 3.30 15.96 17.68
CA HIS A 96 2.62 15.73 16.39
C HIS A 96 1.49 14.70 16.43
N LEU A 97 1.59 13.64 17.25
CA LEU A 97 0.64 12.53 17.23
C LEU A 97 -0.35 12.55 18.39
N THR A 98 0.03 13.11 19.54
CA THR A 98 -0.75 13.01 20.79
C THR A 98 -1.21 14.35 21.37
N GLY A 99 -0.91 15.48 20.72
CA GLY A 99 -1.38 16.81 21.15
C GLY A 99 -0.98 17.16 22.59
N HIS A 100 0.24 16.80 23.00
CA HIS A 100 0.77 16.91 24.37
C HIS A 100 0.03 16.06 25.43
N SER A 101 -0.70 15.02 25.02
CA SER A 101 -1.39 14.12 25.95
C SER A 101 -0.43 13.26 26.77
N ASN A 102 -0.33 13.56 28.08
CA ASN A 102 0.39 12.76 29.08
C ASN A 102 -0.01 11.27 29.14
N ARG A 103 -1.13 10.88 28.50
CA ARG A 103 -1.62 9.49 28.42
C ARG A 103 -1.26 8.77 27.12
N ARG A 104 -0.45 9.37 26.24
CA ARG A 104 -0.07 8.86 24.90
C ARG A 104 -1.27 8.60 23.96
N ARG A 105 -2.43 9.20 24.23
CA ARG A 105 -3.61 9.10 23.36
C ARG A 105 -3.39 9.91 22.10
N LEU A 106 -3.81 9.38 20.95
CA LEU A 106 -3.74 10.12 19.70
C LEU A 106 -4.71 11.31 19.69
N SER A 107 -4.34 12.37 18.97
CA SER A 107 -5.22 13.51 18.69
C SER A 107 -6.34 13.13 17.72
N SER A 108 -6.05 12.23 16.78
CA SER A 108 -7.01 11.57 15.90
C SER A 108 -6.78 10.05 16.00
N PRO A 109 -7.76 9.25 16.49
CA PRO A 109 -7.62 7.79 16.55
C PRO A 109 -7.65 7.19 15.14
N LEU A 110 -7.05 6.02 14.97
CA LEU A 110 -7.22 5.24 13.74
C LEU A 110 -8.67 4.71 13.63
N GLY A 111 -9.11 4.50 12.40
CA GLY A 111 -10.37 3.81 12.11
C GLY A 111 -10.29 2.29 12.35
N PRO A 112 -11.39 1.55 12.10
CA PRO A 112 -11.42 0.09 12.20
C PRO A 112 -10.37 -0.59 11.31
N TRP A 113 -9.90 -1.77 11.69
CA TRP A 113 -8.82 -2.44 10.95
C TRP A 113 -9.31 -3.01 9.61
N HIS A 114 -8.67 -2.61 8.51
CA HIS A 114 -9.04 -3.00 7.15
C HIS A 114 -8.44 -4.35 6.69
N SER A 115 -7.67 -5.05 7.55
CA SER A 115 -6.93 -6.26 7.16
C SER A 115 -6.85 -7.33 8.24
N VAL A 116 -6.81 -8.59 7.80
CA VAL A 116 -6.39 -9.74 8.62
C VAL A 116 -4.86 -9.79 8.67
N ASP A 117 -4.27 -8.84 9.40
CA ASP A 117 -2.82 -8.71 9.55
C ASP A 117 -2.23 -9.93 10.27
N LEU A 118 -1.59 -10.80 9.49
CA LEU A 118 -1.00 -12.04 9.96
C LEU A 118 0.10 -11.84 11.02
N SER A 119 0.69 -10.64 11.11
CA SER A 119 1.70 -10.32 12.13
C SER A 119 1.11 -10.05 13.52
N TRP A 120 -0.22 -9.85 13.63
CA TRP A 120 -0.86 -9.50 14.89
C TRP A 120 -1.11 -10.73 15.77
N LYS A 121 -0.12 -11.10 16.59
CA LYS A 121 -0.07 -12.35 17.38
C LYS A 121 -1.11 -12.50 18.50
N TRP A 122 -1.92 -11.48 18.79
CA TRP A 122 -2.86 -11.49 19.92
C TRP A 122 -4.27 -11.17 19.47
N GLN A 123 -5.20 -12.10 19.65
CA GLN A 123 -6.61 -11.89 19.35
C GLN A 123 -7.49 -12.32 20.53
N TYR A 124 -8.70 -11.76 20.62
CA TYR A 124 -9.65 -12.03 21.69
C TYR A 124 -11.04 -12.27 21.10
N SER A 125 -11.70 -13.36 21.48
CA SER A 125 -13.08 -13.67 21.11
C SER A 125 -14.03 -13.27 22.24
N PRO A 126 -14.96 -12.31 22.00
CA PRO A 126 -15.98 -11.93 22.97
C PRO A 126 -16.88 -13.07 23.43
N SER A 127 -17.37 -13.91 22.50
CA SER A 127 -18.32 -14.99 22.77
C SER A 127 -17.73 -16.11 23.64
N THR A 128 -16.48 -16.51 23.37
CA THR A 128 -15.78 -17.57 24.12
C THR A 128 -15.03 -17.03 25.35
N ASN A 129 -15.02 -15.71 25.58
CA ASN A 129 -14.21 -15.01 26.59
C ASN A 129 -12.75 -15.51 26.61
N THR A 130 -12.18 -15.79 25.44
CA THR A 130 -10.87 -16.43 25.28
C THR A 130 -9.93 -15.53 24.50
N LEU A 131 -8.71 -15.36 25.02
CA LEU A 131 -7.61 -14.65 24.40
C LEU A 131 -6.67 -15.68 23.76
N PHE A 132 -6.36 -15.52 22.47
CA PHE A 132 -5.53 -16.41 21.67
C PHE A 132 -4.16 -15.79 21.36
N HIS A 133 -3.11 -16.62 21.41
CA HIS A 133 -1.74 -16.27 21.01
C HIS A 133 -1.33 -17.03 19.74
N ARG A 134 -0.74 -16.35 18.76
CA ARG A 134 -0.24 -16.99 17.52
C ARG A 134 1.18 -17.52 17.70
N GLU A 135 1.34 -18.82 17.52
CA GLU A 135 2.64 -19.50 17.47
C GLU A 135 2.74 -20.26 16.14
N GLY A 136 3.56 -19.74 15.21
CA GLY A 136 3.59 -20.21 13.82
C GLY A 136 2.25 -20.00 13.12
N GLN A 137 1.62 -21.09 12.69
CA GLN A 137 0.28 -21.09 12.08
C GLN A 137 -0.86 -21.40 13.08
N LEU A 138 -0.53 -21.65 14.35
CA LEU A 138 -1.49 -22.13 15.35
C LEU A 138 -1.91 -21.02 16.32
N TRP A 139 -3.16 -21.06 16.74
CA TRP A 139 -3.74 -20.15 17.73
C TRP A 139 -3.94 -20.87 19.05
N ILE A 140 -3.09 -20.55 20.04
CA ILE A 140 -3.12 -21.18 21.36
C ILE A 140 -4.10 -20.40 22.25
N PRO A 141 -5.20 -21.03 22.73
CA PRO A 141 -6.11 -20.40 23.67
C PRO A 141 -5.45 -20.25 25.05
N SER A 142 -5.56 -19.06 25.62
CA SER A 142 -5.22 -18.79 27.03
C SER A 142 -6.47 -18.91 27.89
N VAL A 143 -6.29 -19.37 29.13
CA VAL A 143 -7.42 -19.63 30.03
C VAL A 143 -7.70 -18.38 30.88
N PRO A 144 -8.94 -17.89 30.99
CA PRO A 144 -9.28 -16.77 31.86
C PRO A 144 -9.04 -17.11 33.33
N LEU A 145 -8.52 -16.16 34.10
CA LEU A 145 -8.57 -16.22 35.55
C LEU A 145 -9.93 -15.70 36.01
N ALA A 146 -10.61 -16.45 36.89
CA ALA A 146 -11.70 -15.90 37.68
C ALA A 146 -11.16 -14.69 38.47
N SER A 147 -11.67 -13.51 38.16
CA SER A 147 -11.12 -12.24 38.65
C SER A 147 -12.25 -11.32 39.10
N THR A 148 -12.13 -10.83 40.34
CA THR A 148 -12.97 -9.76 40.89
C THR A 148 -12.58 -8.37 40.40
N SER A 149 -11.51 -8.26 39.60
CA SER A 149 -11.04 -7.00 39.02
C SER A 149 -11.77 -6.68 37.71
N ARG A 150 -11.94 -5.38 37.42
CA ARG A 150 -12.36 -4.87 36.10
C ARG A 150 -11.37 -5.22 34.96
N GLN A 151 -10.18 -5.74 35.29
CA GLN A 151 -9.13 -6.12 34.33
C GLN A 151 -9.16 -7.61 33.98
N ARG A 152 -9.51 -7.92 32.72
CA ARG A 152 -9.52 -9.29 32.19
C ARG A 152 -8.09 -9.85 32.13
N THR A 153 -7.84 -10.88 32.92
CA THR A 153 -6.52 -11.50 33.10
C THR A 153 -6.60 -12.98 32.71
N PHE A 154 -5.59 -13.46 31.98
CA PHE A 154 -5.51 -14.81 31.44
C PHE A 154 -4.17 -15.47 31.83
N TYR A 155 -4.06 -16.79 31.65
CA TYR A 155 -2.78 -17.49 31.66
C TYR A 155 -2.53 -18.22 30.35
N LEU A 156 -1.29 -18.13 29.85
CA LEU A 156 -0.84 -19.00 28.76
C LEU A 156 -0.61 -20.43 29.29
N PRO A 157 -1.13 -21.48 28.62
CA PRO A 157 -0.70 -22.85 28.88
C PRO A 157 0.78 -23.03 28.49
N ARG A 158 1.52 -23.85 29.24
CA ARG A 158 2.91 -24.27 28.89
C ARG A 158 2.97 -25.55 28.05
N ARG A 159 1.85 -26.25 27.88
CA ARG A 159 1.77 -27.50 27.12
C ARG A 159 1.04 -27.25 25.82
N PHE A 160 1.59 -27.79 24.73
CA PHE A 160 0.89 -27.94 23.47
C PHE A 160 -0.32 -28.86 23.66
N ASN A 161 -1.47 -28.49 23.11
CA ASN A 161 -2.61 -29.40 22.93
C ASN A 161 -2.64 -29.79 21.44
N PRO A 162 -2.73 -31.08 21.06
CA PRO A 162 -2.95 -31.43 19.66
C PRO A 162 -4.30 -30.90 19.16
N ASP A 163 -5.32 -30.95 20.01
CA ASP A 163 -6.69 -30.53 19.68
C ASP A 163 -6.89 -29.01 19.91
N LEU A 164 -6.23 -28.19 19.10
CA LEU A 164 -6.48 -26.74 19.11
C LEU A 164 -7.77 -26.43 18.34
N PRO A 165 -8.75 -25.70 18.92
CA PRO A 165 -9.91 -25.24 18.18
C PRO A 165 -9.50 -24.20 17.12
N PRO A 166 -10.22 -24.10 15.99
CA PRO A 166 -10.03 -23.00 15.06
C PRO A 166 -10.30 -21.65 15.73
N LEU A 167 -9.63 -20.61 15.23
CA LEU A 167 -9.86 -19.23 15.68
C LEU A 167 -11.33 -18.83 15.45
N PRO A 168 -12.07 -18.38 16.47
CA PRO A 168 -13.45 -17.94 16.31
C PRO A 168 -13.60 -16.76 15.33
N VAL A 169 -14.71 -16.73 14.59
CA VAL A 169 -15.01 -15.67 13.60
C VAL A 169 -15.20 -14.29 14.27
N ASP A 170 -15.59 -14.26 15.55
CA ASP A 170 -15.71 -13.03 16.34
C ASP A 170 -14.37 -12.56 16.96
N ALA A 171 -13.25 -13.20 16.63
CA ALA A 171 -11.95 -12.83 17.15
C ALA A 171 -11.50 -11.44 16.65
N VAL A 172 -11.25 -10.54 17.60
CA VAL A 172 -10.80 -9.16 17.36
C VAL A 172 -9.36 -8.98 17.82
N ARG A 173 -8.63 -8.01 17.23
CA ARG A 173 -7.23 -7.73 17.62
C ARG A 173 -7.16 -7.37 19.11
N ALA A 174 -6.18 -7.89 19.83
CA ALA A 174 -5.98 -7.59 21.25
C ALA A 174 -4.63 -6.91 21.47
N SER A 175 -4.57 -5.93 22.39
CA SER A 175 -3.32 -5.48 22.99
C SER A 175 -3.22 -5.95 24.42
N VAL A 176 -2.07 -6.53 24.75
CA VAL A 176 -1.85 -7.22 26.02
C VAL A 176 -0.58 -6.76 26.72
N SER A 177 -0.41 -7.17 27.98
CA SER A 177 0.90 -7.24 28.62
C SER A 177 1.13 -8.63 29.19
N VAL A 178 2.16 -9.29 28.67
CA VAL A 178 2.61 -10.59 29.16
C VAL A 178 3.58 -10.37 30.32
N PHE A 179 3.29 -11.00 31.44
CA PHE A 179 4.14 -11.07 32.62
C PHE A 179 4.72 -12.49 32.69
N PRO A 180 5.93 -12.72 32.15
CA PRO A 180 6.51 -14.05 32.04
C PRO A 180 6.86 -14.61 33.42
N SER A 181 6.48 -15.86 33.66
CA SER A 181 6.86 -16.57 34.89
C SER A 181 8.32 -17.04 34.82
N ARG A 182 9.13 -16.62 35.79
CA ARG A 182 10.47 -17.19 36.04
C ARG A 182 10.44 -18.55 36.75
N SER A 183 9.30 -18.95 37.32
CA SER A 183 9.12 -20.25 37.96
C SER A 183 8.65 -21.30 36.93
N PRO A 184 9.21 -22.53 36.93
CA PRO A 184 8.72 -23.61 36.07
C PRO A 184 7.28 -24.02 36.42
N ILE A 185 6.86 -23.82 37.67
CA ILE A 185 5.53 -24.18 38.18
C ILE A 185 4.47 -23.16 37.76
N HIS A 186 4.77 -21.86 37.83
CA HIS A 186 3.78 -20.83 37.50
C HIS A 186 3.67 -20.57 35.99
N LYS A 187 2.43 -20.31 35.54
CA LYS A 187 2.06 -20.00 34.16
C LYS A 187 2.27 -18.50 33.88
N SER A 188 2.62 -18.12 32.65
CA SER A 188 2.77 -16.71 32.29
C SER A 188 1.41 -16.01 32.31
N ARG A 189 1.29 -14.91 33.07
CA ARG A 189 0.05 -14.12 33.17
C ARG A 189 -0.04 -13.14 32.02
N VAL A 190 -1.23 -12.93 31.49
CA VAL A 190 -1.49 -11.98 30.39
C VAL A 190 -2.64 -11.07 30.79
N LEU A 191 -2.41 -9.76 30.72
CA LEU A 191 -3.42 -8.72 30.96
C LEU A 191 -3.91 -8.18 29.62
N LEU A 192 -5.23 -8.22 29.36
CA LEU A 192 -5.85 -7.58 28.22
C LEU A 192 -6.10 -6.09 28.52
N HIS A 193 -5.68 -5.19 27.64
CA HIS A 193 -5.85 -3.73 27.79
C HIS A 193 -6.93 -3.14 26.90
N SER A 194 -7.04 -3.61 25.65
CA SER A 194 -7.89 -3.02 24.61
C SER A 194 -8.14 -4.01 23.47
N THR A 195 -9.29 -3.91 22.82
CA THR A 195 -9.71 -4.78 21.70
C THR A 195 -10.11 -3.97 20.47
N GLY A 196 -9.55 -4.32 19.32
CA GLY A 196 -9.74 -3.64 18.04
C GLY A 196 -10.65 -4.40 17.09
N PRO A 197 -11.88 -3.92 16.82
CA PRO A 197 -12.71 -4.49 15.76
C PRO A 197 -12.02 -4.33 14.41
N HIS A 198 -12.00 -5.40 13.63
CA HIS A 198 -11.77 -5.28 12.19
C HIS A 198 -13.08 -4.83 11.52
N LEU A 199 -12.99 -4.22 10.34
CA LEU A 199 -14.15 -4.16 9.46
C LEU A 199 -14.60 -5.60 9.17
N PRO A 200 -15.91 -5.88 9.00
CA PRO A 200 -16.32 -7.14 8.39
C PRO A 200 -15.51 -7.34 7.10
N ALA A 201 -15.13 -8.59 6.80
CA ALA A 201 -14.58 -8.88 5.48
C ALA A 201 -15.57 -8.35 4.44
N GLU A 202 -15.09 -7.49 3.53
CA GLU A 202 -15.94 -7.00 2.45
C GLU A 202 -16.51 -8.21 1.70
N PRO A 203 -17.79 -8.17 1.28
CA PRO A 203 -18.36 -9.26 0.50
C PRO A 203 -17.43 -9.51 -0.70
N PRO A 204 -17.13 -10.78 -1.03
CA PRO A 204 -16.16 -11.08 -2.08
C PRO A 204 -16.55 -10.33 -3.34
N ALA A 205 -15.58 -9.58 -3.89
CA ALA A 205 -15.79 -8.78 -5.09
C ALA A 205 -16.38 -9.67 -6.21
N PRO A 206 -17.27 -9.14 -7.06
CA PRO A 206 -17.83 -9.93 -8.15
C PRO A 206 -16.70 -10.54 -8.98
N PRO A 207 -16.82 -11.81 -9.40
CA PRO A 207 -15.77 -12.49 -10.15
C PRO A 207 -15.44 -11.72 -11.42
N SER A 208 -14.15 -11.60 -11.71
CA SER A 208 -13.61 -10.73 -12.76
C SER A 208 -12.60 -11.51 -13.59
N PHE A 209 -12.98 -11.86 -14.82
CA PHE A 209 -12.13 -12.66 -15.69
C PHE A 209 -10.89 -11.87 -16.14
N ILE A 210 -10.99 -10.54 -16.19
CA ILE A 210 -9.83 -9.65 -16.41
C ILE A 210 -8.83 -9.74 -15.25
N LEU A 211 -9.30 -9.71 -14.00
CA LEU A 211 -8.42 -9.82 -12.82
C LEU A 211 -7.89 -11.24 -12.65
N ASP A 212 -8.66 -12.28 -12.97
CA ASP A 212 -8.19 -13.67 -12.98
C ASP A 212 -7.05 -13.88 -13.99
N LEU A 213 -7.17 -13.32 -15.21
CA LEU A 213 -6.10 -13.32 -16.21
C LEU A 213 -4.87 -12.55 -15.71
N TRP A 214 -5.05 -11.36 -15.12
CA TRP A 214 -3.94 -10.60 -14.53
C TRP A 214 -3.24 -11.39 -13.42
N HIS A 215 -3.98 -12.02 -12.49
CA HIS A 215 -3.42 -12.85 -11.44
C HIS A 215 -2.66 -14.07 -11.99
N HIS A 216 -3.16 -14.70 -13.05
CA HIS A 216 -2.47 -15.78 -13.74
C HIS A 216 -1.14 -15.32 -14.34
N PHE A 217 -1.14 -14.27 -15.17
CA PHE A 217 0.09 -13.74 -15.77
C PHE A 217 1.06 -13.14 -14.74
N ARG A 218 0.55 -12.60 -13.62
CA ARG A 218 1.37 -12.15 -12.48
C ARG A 218 2.11 -13.31 -11.83
N SER A 219 1.42 -14.43 -11.57
CA SER A 219 2.03 -15.66 -11.05
C SER A 219 3.11 -16.22 -11.99
N LEU A 220 2.89 -16.19 -13.30
CA LEU A 220 3.89 -16.58 -14.29
C LEU A 220 5.09 -15.61 -14.33
N ALA A 221 4.88 -14.31 -14.16
CA ALA A 221 5.96 -13.31 -14.12
C ALA A 221 6.80 -13.44 -12.83
N ASP A 222 6.15 -13.62 -11.67
CA ASP A 222 6.82 -13.79 -10.37
C ASP A 222 7.57 -15.13 -10.25
N SER A 223 7.20 -16.13 -11.06
CA SER A 223 7.95 -17.38 -11.25
C SER A 223 8.95 -17.36 -12.42
N GLY A 224 9.15 -16.19 -13.07
CA GLY A 224 10.10 -16.02 -14.17
C GLY A 224 9.72 -16.72 -15.48
N SER A 225 8.52 -17.29 -15.57
CA SER A 225 8.00 -18.03 -16.72
C SER A 225 7.25 -17.13 -17.74
N HIS A 226 7.09 -15.84 -17.43
CA HIS A 226 6.50 -14.83 -18.32
C HIS A 226 7.28 -13.51 -18.21
N GLY A 227 7.10 -12.63 -19.20
CA GLY A 227 7.64 -11.27 -19.19
C GLY A 227 6.94 -10.34 -18.17
N TRP A 228 7.37 -9.09 -18.14
CA TRP A 228 6.82 -8.06 -17.24
C TRP A 228 5.31 -7.85 -17.43
N VAL A 229 4.61 -7.62 -16.32
CA VAL A 229 3.19 -7.23 -16.26
C VAL A 229 2.99 -6.18 -15.15
N PRO A 230 1.92 -5.35 -15.22
CA PRO A 230 1.66 -4.30 -14.23
C PRO A 230 1.56 -4.82 -12.79
N GLU A 231 2.08 -4.05 -11.84
CA GLU A 231 2.08 -4.42 -10.41
C GLU A 231 0.70 -4.33 -9.75
N VAL A 232 -0.19 -3.42 -10.19
CA VAL A 232 -1.53 -3.25 -9.61
C VAL A 232 -2.56 -2.93 -10.69
N ILE A 233 -3.66 -3.69 -10.71
CA ILE A 233 -4.87 -3.41 -11.47
C ILE A 233 -6.08 -3.46 -10.53
N THR A 234 -7.02 -2.52 -10.69
CA THR A 234 -8.30 -2.52 -9.96
C THR A 234 -9.42 -2.03 -10.87
N ILE A 235 -10.58 -2.70 -10.83
CA ILE A 235 -11.78 -2.30 -11.56
C ILE A 235 -12.70 -1.49 -10.63
N GLU A 236 -13.12 -0.31 -11.09
CA GLU A 236 -14.19 0.51 -10.52
C GLU A 236 -15.39 0.41 -11.48
N GLY A 237 -16.60 0.12 -10.99
CA GLY A 237 -17.75 -0.22 -11.83
C GLY A 237 -17.82 -1.70 -12.23
N GLY A 238 -18.48 -2.02 -13.35
CA GLY A 238 -18.77 -3.39 -13.79
C GLY A 238 -17.95 -3.84 -15.01
N GLU A 239 -17.30 -5.01 -14.89
CA GLU A 239 -16.55 -5.65 -16.00
C GLU A 239 -17.41 -5.87 -17.25
N ASP A 240 -18.65 -6.33 -17.09
CA ASP A 240 -19.59 -6.54 -18.21
C ASP A 240 -19.77 -5.28 -19.05
N ARG A 241 -19.85 -4.11 -18.42
CA ARG A 241 -20.06 -2.82 -19.11
C ARG A 241 -18.80 -2.35 -19.83
N LEU A 242 -17.62 -2.61 -19.26
CA LEU A 242 -16.33 -2.40 -19.92
C LEU A 242 -16.17 -3.33 -21.15
N VAL A 243 -16.53 -4.61 -21.02
CA VAL A 243 -16.49 -5.61 -22.10
C VAL A 243 -17.51 -5.29 -23.21
N GLN A 244 -18.71 -4.83 -22.87
CA GLN A 244 -19.72 -4.36 -23.83
C GLN A 244 -19.24 -3.10 -24.56
N THR A 245 -18.64 -2.14 -23.84
CA THR A 245 -18.09 -0.90 -24.43
C THR A 245 -16.89 -1.17 -25.34
N LEU A 246 -16.05 -2.17 -25.00
CA LEU A 246 -15.00 -2.66 -25.90
C LEU A 246 -15.58 -3.26 -27.19
N ARG A 247 -16.59 -4.13 -27.09
CA ARG A 247 -17.29 -4.71 -28.26
C ARG A 247 -17.99 -3.64 -29.12
N ALA A 248 -18.47 -2.57 -28.52
CA ALA A 248 -19.07 -1.43 -29.21
C ALA A 248 -18.06 -0.47 -29.87
N GLY A 249 -16.76 -0.61 -29.58
CA GLY A 249 -15.69 0.21 -30.18
C GLY A 249 -15.55 1.63 -29.61
N THR A 250 -16.19 1.93 -28.46
CA THR A 250 -16.26 3.27 -27.86
C THR A 250 -15.43 3.43 -26.58
N LEU A 251 -14.63 2.41 -26.24
CA LEU A 251 -13.75 2.40 -25.07
C LEU A 251 -12.55 3.34 -25.25
N ARG A 252 -12.14 4.02 -24.18
CA ARG A 252 -10.97 4.92 -24.19
C ARG A 252 -9.90 4.46 -23.22
N ALA A 253 -8.64 4.47 -23.66
CA ALA A 253 -7.45 4.20 -22.84
C ALA A 253 -6.59 5.46 -22.74
N VAL A 254 -6.24 5.89 -21.52
CA VAL A 254 -5.46 7.12 -21.29
C VAL A 254 -4.37 6.86 -20.26
N SER A 255 -3.14 7.31 -20.53
CA SER A 255 -1.97 7.05 -19.69
C SER A 255 -1.06 8.28 -19.48
N ASP A 256 -0.45 8.36 -18.30
CA ASP A 256 0.53 9.37 -17.86
C ASP A 256 1.74 8.65 -17.24
N GLY A 257 2.94 9.10 -17.59
CA GLY A 257 4.22 8.55 -17.15
C GLY A 257 5.09 9.58 -16.45
N SER A 258 5.21 9.48 -15.14
CA SER A 258 6.00 10.41 -14.32
C SER A 258 7.38 9.85 -13.95
N TYR A 259 8.43 10.65 -14.13
CA TYR A 259 9.81 10.30 -13.80
C TYR A 259 10.42 11.31 -12.82
N LYS A 260 10.85 10.85 -11.64
CA LYS A 260 11.46 11.67 -10.58
C LYS A 260 12.52 10.88 -9.81
N VAL A 261 13.65 11.51 -9.49
CA VAL A 261 14.73 10.94 -8.64
C VAL A 261 15.21 9.56 -9.11
N LYS A 262 15.46 9.41 -10.42
CA LYS A 262 15.80 8.14 -11.10
C LYS A 262 14.76 7.01 -11.00
N VAL A 263 13.54 7.26 -10.53
CA VAL A 263 12.43 6.30 -10.55
C VAL A 263 11.37 6.75 -11.55
N GLY A 264 10.97 5.85 -12.43
CA GLY A 264 9.82 6.01 -13.32
C GLY A 264 8.58 5.29 -12.79
N THR A 265 7.41 5.88 -12.96
CA THR A 265 6.10 5.29 -12.62
C THR A 265 5.06 5.68 -13.67
N ALA A 266 4.08 4.83 -13.94
CA ALA A 266 2.97 5.17 -14.82
C ALA A 266 1.61 4.84 -14.21
N CYS A 267 0.61 5.63 -14.58
CA CYS A 267 -0.79 5.42 -14.30
C CYS A 267 -1.55 5.37 -15.63
N ALA A 268 -2.50 4.46 -15.75
CA ALA A 268 -3.42 4.42 -16.87
C ALA A 268 -4.85 4.10 -16.43
N GLN A 269 -5.79 4.60 -17.22
CA GLN A 269 -7.22 4.33 -17.11
C GLN A 269 -7.69 3.69 -18.41
N ILE A 270 -8.50 2.64 -18.35
CA ILE A 270 -9.31 2.16 -19.46
C ILE A 270 -10.77 2.33 -19.05
N LEU A 271 -11.52 3.20 -19.73
CA LEU A 271 -12.78 3.75 -19.24
C LEU A 271 -13.89 3.79 -20.29
N THR A 272 -15.13 3.73 -19.81
CA THR A 272 -16.33 4.07 -20.58
C THR A 272 -16.38 5.56 -20.91
N GLU A 273 -17.12 5.95 -21.95
CA GLU A 273 -17.29 7.37 -22.31
C GLU A 273 -17.87 8.23 -21.18
N ASP A 274 -18.81 7.66 -20.40
CA ASP A 274 -19.42 8.32 -19.23
C ASP A 274 -18.58 8.22 -17.94
N ARG A 275 -17.42 7.55 -18.00
CA ARG A 275 -16.43 7.38 -16.92
C ARG A 275 -16.99 6.76 -15.63
N ARG A 276 -18.05 5.97 -15.73
CA ARG A 276 -18.64 5.24 -14.58
C ARG A 276 -17.96 3.91 -14.31
N ASP A 277 -17.40 3.29 -15.35
CA ASP A 277 -16.65 2.04 -15.23
C ASP A 277 -15.23 2.28 -15.75
N ILE A 278 -14.23 1.96 -14.93
CA ILE A 278 -12.82 2.29 -15.13
C ILE A 278 -11.94 1.12 -14.64
N ILE A 279 -11.08 0.61 -15.51
CA ILE A 279 -9.93 -0.18 -15.08
C ILE A 279 -8.78 0.78 -14.78
N TRP A 280 -8.40 0.87 -13.51
CA TRP A 280 -7.20 1.57 -13.06
C TRP A 280 -6.01 0.64 -13.15
N ILE A 281 -4.93 1.11 -13.76
CA ILE A 281 -3.66 0.39 -13.89
C ILE A 281 -2.57 1.29 -13.31
N THR A 282 -1.80 0.80 -12.34
CA THR A 282 -0.64 1.54 -11.82
C THR A 282 0.58 0.64 -11.76
N CYS A 283 1.73 1.18 -12.18
CA CYS A 283 2.94 0.40 -12.32
C CYS A 283 4.22 1.20 -12.10
N GLN A 284 5.29 0.51 -11.73
CA GLN A 284 6.64 1.06 -11.73
C GLN A 284 7.29 0.78 -13.10
N THR A 285 8.02 1.75 -13.64
CA THR A 285 8.72 1.56 -14.91
C THR A 285 9.87 0.55 -14.73
N PRO A 286 9.90 -0.58 -15.46
CA PRO A 286 10.96 -1.59 -15.31
C PRO A 286 12.26 -1.14 -15.99
N GLY A 287 13.40 -1.47 -15.39
CA GLY A 287 14.74 -1.09 -15.88
C GLY A 287 15.64 -0.56 -14.76
N LYS A 288 16.95 -0.48 -15.00
CA LYS A 288 17.93 0.08 -14.05
C LYS A 288 17.74 1.59 -13.93
N PHE A 289 18.18 2.18 -12.81
CA PHE A 289 18.06 3.62 -12.52
C PHE A 289 18.56 4.56 -13.65
N ASP A 290 19.50 4.12 -14.48
CA ASP A 290 20.06 4.88 -15.59
C ASP A 290 19.33 4.67 -16.94
N ASP A 291 18.50 3.63 -17.06
CA ASP A 291 17.62 3.40 -18.21
C ASP A 291 16.36 4.30 -18.14
N GLN A 292 16.03 4.79 -16.95
CA GLN A 292 14.77 5.47 -16.62
C GLN A 292 14.72 6.91 -17.17
N SER A 293 13.59 7.26 -17.79
CA SER A 293 13.29 8.61 -18.26
C SER A 293 11.77 8.84 -18.34
N SER A 294 11.31 10.09 -18.49
CA SER A 294 9.87 10.38 -18.65
C SER A 294 9.27 9.59 -19.82
N THR A 295 9.93 9.59 -20.98
CA THR A 295 9.49 8.81 -22.15
C THR A 295 9.50 7.30 -21.90
N ARG A 296 10.32 6.77 -20.99
CA ARG A 296 10.22 5.35 -20.58
C ARG A 296 8.97 5.10 -19.75
N SER A 297 8.60 6.04 -18.87
CA SER A 297 7.37 5.97 -18.08
C SER A 297 6.12 6.20 -18.94
N GLU A 298 6.15 7.13 -19.89
CA GLU A 298 5.08 7.32 -20.90
C GLU A 298 4.86 6.02 -21.69
N LEU A 299 5.95 5.40 -22.18
CA LEU A 299 5.91 4.12 -22.91
C LEU A 299 5.41 2.96 -22.06
N ILE A 300 5.77 2.85 -20.77
CA ILE A 300 5.25 1.76 -19.93
C ILE A 300 3.76 1.93 -19.61
N GLY A 301 3.26 3.17 -19.51
CA GLY A 301 1.82 3.44 -19.39
C GLY A 301 1.04 2.92 -20.61
N LEU A 302 1.53 3.24 -21.81
CA LEU A 302 0.98 2.71 -23.07
C LEU A 302 1.07 1.17 -23.13
N MET A 303 2.22 0.58 -22.80
CA MET A 303 2.39 -0.88 -22.79
C MET A 303 1.44 -1.58 -21.80
N ALA A 304 1.29 -1.02 -20.60
CA ALA A 304 0.42 -1.56 -19.56
C ALA A 304 -1.05 -1.59 -20.00
N SER A 305 -1.55 -0.50 -20.61
CA SER A 305 -2.89 -0.47 -21.21
C SER A 305 -3.05 -1.49 -22.34
N LEU A 306 -2.05 -1.68 -23.20
CA LEU A 306 -2.14 -2.64 -24.30
C LEU A 306 -2.17 -4.11 -23.83
N LEU A 307 -1.46 -4.44 -22.75
CA LEU A 307 -1.55 -5.76 -22.12
C LEU A 307 -2.95 -6.03 -21.55
N VAL A 308 -3.54 -5.04 -20.87
CA VAL A 308 -4.91 -5.18 -20.33
C VAL A 308 -5.95 -5.22 -21.45
N LEU A 309 -5.78 -4.45 -22.53
CA LEU A 309 -6.64 -4.55 -23.71
C LEU A 309 -6.55 -5.92 -24.40
N ASP A 310 -5.39 -6.61 -24.36
CA ASP A 310 -5.30 -8.00 -24.84
C ASP A 310 -6.14 -8.93 -23.97
N TRP A 311 -6.00 -8.88 -22.64
CA TRP A 311 -6.80 -9.67 -21.72
C TRP A 311 -8.30 -9.39 -21.85
N MET A 312 -8.69 -8.12 -21.96
CA MET A 312 -10.08 -7.74 -22.27
C MET A 312 -10.53 -8.32 -23.61
N SER A 313 -9.67 -8.36 -24.63
CA SER A 313 -10.01 -8.95 -25.95
C SER A 313 -10.21 -10.47 -25.89
N GLN A 314 -9.49 -11.15 -24.98
CA GLN A 314 -9.64 -12.57 -24.69
C GLN A 314 -10.98 -12.84 -24.00
N VAL A 315 -11.31 -12.10 -22.93
CA VAL A 315 -12.61 -12.18 -22.22
C VAL A 315 -13.78 -11.80 -23.13
N ALA A 316 -13.62 -10.76 -23.95
CA ALA A 316 -14.62 -10.35 -24.93
C ALA A 316 -14.71 -11.28 -26.15
N HIS A 317 -13.82 -12.28 -26.27
CA HIS A 317 -13.72 -13.26 -27.36
C HIS A 317 -13.60 -12.64 -28.77
N LEU A 318 -12.90 -11.50 -28.90
CA LEU A 318 -12.92 -10.69 -30.13
C LEU A 318 -12.34 -11.38 -31.37
N LYS A 319 -11.53 -12.43 -31.19
CA LYS A 319 -11.02 -13.26 -32.29
C LYS A 319 -12.12 -14.04 -33.04
N LEU A 320 -13.35 -14.08 -32.51
CA LEU A 320 -14.52 -14.69 -33.15
C LEU A 320 -15.39 -13.68 -33.94
N PHE A 321 -15.09 -12.38 -33.88
CA PHE A 321 -15.89 -11.33 -34.51
C PHE A 321 -15.37 -11.02 -35.93
N ALA A 322 -16.29 -10.87 -36.89
CA ALA A 322 -15.93 -10.57 -38.29
C ALA A 322 -15.33 -9.16 -38.47
N SER A 323 -15.69 -8.22 -37.59
CA SER A 323 -15.14 -6.86 -37.53
C SER A 323 -14.46 -6.63 -36.19
N GLN A 324 -13.19 -6.19 -36.21
CA GLN A 324 -12.46 -5.82 -35.00
C GLN A 324 -12.91 -4.43 -34.51
N PRO A 325 -13.30 -4.27 -33.24
CA PRO A 325 -13.73 -2.98 -32.71
C PRO A 325 -12.53 -2.05 -32.44
N SER A 326 -12.82 -0.76 -32.32
CA SER A 326 -11.86 0.31 -32.09
C SER A 326 -11.64 0.62 -30.61
N VAL A 327 -10.46 1.16 -30.28
CA VAL A 327 -10.16 1.77 -28.98
C VAL A 327 -9.38 3.07 -29.22
N GLU A 328 -9.84 4.19 -28.64
CA GLU A 328 -9.06 5.42 -28.64
C GLU A 328 -7.99 5.37 -27.55
N MET A 329 -6.74 5.70 -27.88
CA MET A 329 -5.61 5.66 -26.96
C MET A 329 -4.87 7.00 -26.89
N ALA A 330 -4.71 7.55 -25.69
CA ALA A 330 -4.07 8.85 -25.46
C ALA A 330 -2.95 8.80 -24.39
N CYS A 331 -1.96 9.67 -24.59
CA CYS A 331 -0.90 10.02 -23.65
C CYS A 331 -0.46 11.46 -23.95
N ASP A 332 -0.02 12.21 -22.95
CA ASP A 332 0.56 13.55 -23.15
C ASP A 332 1.99 13.49 -23.72
N GLY A 333 2.70 12.38 -23.47
CA GLY A 333 3.99 12.02 -24.06
C GLY A 333 3.93 11.83 -25.58
N LEU A 334 3.99 12.92 -26.35
CA LEU A 334 3.99 12.88 -27.82
C LEU A 334 5.13 12.00 -28.38
N ILE A 335 6.31 12.02 -27.75
CA ILE A 335 7.45 11.18 -28.15
C ILE A 335 7.13 9.69 -27.94
N ALA A 336 6.42 9.33 -26.87
CA ALA A 336 5.98 7.96 -26.65
C ALA A 336 4.88 7.53 -27.65
N LEU A 337 3.92 8.41 -27.97
CA LEU A 337 2.90 8.17 -29.01
C LEU A 337 3.54 8.01 -30.40
N ASP A 338 4.49 8.85 -30.79
CA ASP A 338 5.19 8.74 -32.06
C ASP A 338 6.05 7.46 -32.12
N LYS A 339 6.80 7.13 -31.05
CA LYS A 339 7.54 5.85 -30.98
C LYS A 339 6.61 4.64 -31.11
N SER A 340 5.45 4.67 -30.46
CA SER A 340 4.49 3.56 -30.43
C SER A 340 3.76 3.36 -31.76
N PHE A 341 3.23 4.43 -32.35
CA PHE A 341 2.30 4.35 -33.49
C PHE A 341 2.90 4.69 -34.85
N SER A 342 4.15 5.18 -34.92
CA SER A 342 4.79 5.51 -36.20
C SER A 342 5.06 4.29 -37.07
N LYS A 343 4.84 4.44 -38.38
CA LYS A 343 5.17 3.43 -39.40
C LYS A 343 6.66 3.33 -39.74
N PHE A 344 7.48 4.31 -39.32
CA PHE A 344 8.93 4.27 -39.55
C PHE A 344 9.61 3.22 -38.65
N HIS A 345 10.63 2.55 -39.17
CA HIS A 345 11.38 1.52 -38.44
C HIS A 345 12.03 2.07 -37.17
N LEU A 346 12.02 1.28 -36.09
CA LEU A 346 12.79 1.58 -34.89
C LEU A 346 14.25 1.16 -35.08
N SER A 347 15.20 2.02 -34.74
CA SER A 347 16.61 1.64 -34.62
C SER A 347 16.81 0.81 -33.35
N SER A 348 17.51 -0.33 -33.45
CA SER A 348 17.87 -1.20 -32.32
C SER A 348 18.83 -0.54 -31.32
N SER A 349 19.57 0.49 -31.74
CA SER A 349 20.38 1.36 -30.87
C SER A 349 19.62 2.59 -30.35
N GLY A 350 18.32 2.71 -30.66
CA GLY A 350 17.47 3.80 -30.21
C GLY A 350 17.08 3.71 -28.73
N ALA A 351 17.08 4.85 -28.03
CA ALA A 351 16.68 4.90 -26.63
C ALA A 351 15.23 4.41 -26.44
N GLN A 352 15.02 3.50 -25.46
CA GLN A 352 13.76 2.82 -25.17
C GLN A 352 13.22 1.91 -26.31
N PHE A 353 14.13 1.32 -27.10
CA PHE A 353 13.80 0.35 -28.16
C PHE A 353 13.04 -0.88 -27.64
N ASP A 354 13.37 -1.37 -26.45
CA ASP A 354 12.72 -2.50 -25.79
C ASP A 354 11.21 -2.26 -25.65
N LEU A 355 10.80 -1.20 -24.96
CA LEU A 355 9.38 -0.90 -24.77
C LEU A 355 8.69 -0.53 -26.10
N ALA A 356 9.33 0.28 -26.94
CA ALA A 356 8.73 0.71 -28.21
C ALA A 356 8.53 -0.44 -29.21
N SER A 357 9.44 -1.42 -29.24
CA SER A 357 9.30 -2.62 -30.08
C SER A 357 8.27 -3.59 -29.52
N THR A 358 8.20 -3.78 -28.20
CA THR A 358 7.15 -4.58 -27.54
C THR A 358 5.76 -3.99 -27.76
N ILE A 359 5.58 -2.68 -27.61
CA ILE A 359 4.31 -1.99 -27.91
C ILE A 359 3.87 -2.23 -29.35
N ARG A 360 4.80 -2.14 -30.32
CA ARG A 360 4.53 -2.45 -31.73
C ARG A 360 4.34 -3.94 -32.04
N ALA A 361 4.73 -4.85 -31.15
CA ALA A 361 4.35 -6.25 -31.25
C ALA A 361 2.92 -6.46 -30.76
N LEU A 362 2.55 -5.90 -29.60
CA LEU A 362 1.19 -5.93 -29.06
C LEU A 362 0.18 -5.33 -30.06
N LEU A 363 0.46 -4.12 -30.57
CA LEU A 363 -0.37 -3.44 -31.58
C LEU A 363 -0.57 -4.20 -32.90
N ARG A 364 0.22 -5.26 -33.18
CA ARG A 364 0.06 -6.13 -34.36
C ARG A 364 -0.61 -7.48 -34.07
N HIS A 365 -0.70 -7.87 -32.80
CA HIS A 365 -1.29 -9.15 -32.37
C HIS A 365 -2.67 -8.99 -31.70
N LEU A 366 -2.97 -7.79 -31.19
CA LEU A 366 -4.28 -7.43 -30.66
C LEU A 366 -5.37 -7.56 -31.75
N PRO A 367 -6.52 -8.19 -31.47
CA PRO A 367 -7.67 -8.23 -32.36
C PRO A 367 -8.51 -6.94 -32.25
N LEU A 368 -7.85 -5.78 -32.28
CA LEU A 368 -8.41 -4.45 -31.99
C LEU A 368 -7.79 -3.37 -32.88
N GLN A 369 -8.59 -2.40 -33.30
CA GLN A 369 -8.09 -1.20 -33.97
C GLN A 369 -7.77 -0.11 -32.94
N VAL A 370 -6.51 -0.03 -32.51
CA VAL A 370 -6.07 0.99 -31.55
C VAL A 370 -5.70 2.28 -32.29
N HIS A 371 -6.50 3.33 -32.10
CA HIS A 371 -6.30 4.64 -32.72
C HIS A 371 -5.67 5.62 -31.72
N ARG A 372 -4.52 6.21 -32.07
CA ARG A 372 -3.90 7.25 -31.24
C ARG A 372 -4.73 8.54 -31.28
N ARG A 373 -4.92 9.16 -30.11
CA ARG A 373 -5.57 10.47 -29.95
C ARG A 373 -4.59 11.43 -29.26
N GLN A 374 -4.19 12.46 -29.99
CA GLN A 374 -3.26 13.50 -29.52
C GLN A 374 -4.08 14.66 -28.95
N GLU A 375 -4.09 14.84 -27.62
CA GLU A 375 -5.06 15.75 -27.00
C GLU A 375 -4.59 16.30 -25.64
N GLN A 376 -4.89 17.57 -25.38
CA GLN A 376 -4.68 18.23 -24.09
C GLN A 376 -5.57 17.65 -22.96
N LEU A 377 -6.50 16.75 -23.31
CA LEU A 377 -7.41 16.07 -22.39
C LEU A 377 -6.71 15.07 -21.46
N ALA A 378 -5.52 14.54 -21.81
CA ALA A 378 -4.80 13.60 -20.93
C ALA A 378 -4.55 14.20 -19.53
N SER A 379 -4.04 15.43 -19.46
CA SER A 379 -3.87 16.14 -18.18
C SER A 379 -5.20 16.37 -17.46
N TYR A 380 -6.28 16.74 -18.16
CA TYR A 380 -7.60 16.98 -17.56
C TYR A 380 -8.26 15.70 -16.99
N LEU A 381 -8.05 14.55 -17.63
CA LEU A 381 -8.58 13.25 -17.20
C LEU A 381 -7.82 12.68 -15.99
N LEU A 382 -6.52 12.99 -15.85
CA LEU A 382 -5.68 12.42 -14.80
C LEU A 382 -5.47 13.36 -13.59
N HIS A 383 -5.35 14.69 -13.77
CA HIS A 383 -5.21 15.63 -12.64
C HIS A 383 -6.33 15.50 -11.61
N ASN A 384 -7.58 15.39 -12.09
CA ASN A 384 -8.77 15.44 -11.25
C ASN A 384 -8.98 14.18 -10.39
N HIS A 385 -8.30 13.07 -10.68
CA HIS A 385 -8.43 11.82 -9.90
C HIS A 385 -7.12 11.28 -9.32
N ALA A 386 -5.95 11.55 -9.91
CA ALA A 386 -4.66 11.13 -9.33
C ALA A 386 -4.48 11.70 -7.91
N HIS A 387 -4.88 12.96 -7.70
CA HIS A 387 -4.88 13.59 -6.38
C HIS A 387 -5.84 12.90 -5.39
N HIS A 388 -6.97 12.38 -5.87
CA HIS A 388 -7.99 11.75 -5.04
C HIS A 388 -7.71 10.27 -4.75
N HIS A 389 -7.04 9.54 -5.64
CA HIS A 389 -6.60 8.16 -5.41
C HIS A 389 -5.30 8.07 -4.60
N LEU A 390 -4.36 9.01 -4.76
CA LEU A 390 -3.25 9.16 -3.82
C LEU A 390 -3.75 9.54 -2.42
N GLN A 391 -4.76 10.41 -2.29
CA GLN A 391 -5.37 10.72 -0.99
C GLN A 391 -6.26 9.60 -0.44
N LYS A 392 -6.93 8.77 -1.27
CA LYS A 392 -7.61 7.54 -0.78
C LYS A 392 -6.56 6.54 -0.26
N THR A 393 -5.50 6.26 -1.01
CA THR A 393 -4.42 5.33 -0.57
C THR A 393 -3.50 5.88 0.53
N GLN A 394 -3.61 7.17 0.87
CA GLN A 394 -3.08 7.79 2.10
C GLN A 394 -4.11 7.91 3.24
N LYS A 395 -5.37 7.55 3.01
CA LYS A 395 -6.44 7.44 4.02
C LYS A 395 -6.83 5.99 4.34
N THR A 396 -6.33 5.02 3.59
CA THR A 396 -6.43 3.57 3.84
C THR A 396 -5.05 2.93 4.12
N LYS A 397 -4.18 3.61 4.88
CA LYS A 397 -2.90 3.11 5.42
C LYS A 397 -2.65 3.58 6.85
#